data_AF-A0A2E1MMA6-F1
#
_entry.id   AF-A0A2E1MMA6-F1
#
_cell.length_a   1.000
_cell.length_b   1.000
_cell.length_c   1.000
_cell.angle_alpha   90.00
_cell.angle_beta   90.00
_cell.angle_gamma   90.00
#
_symmetry.space_group_name_H-M   'P 1'
#
loop_
_entity.id
_entity.type
_entity.pdbx_description
1 polymer ?
#
loop_
_entity_poly.entity_id
_entity_poly.type
_entity_poly.pdbx_seq_one_letter_code
_entity_poly.pdbx_strand_id
1 'polypeptide(L)'
;MPRNYIFTISLFLFLGCDVQESNNIYTPPNTAEHFNNKFEPKIFNTEEINIIKLKLQEFAGKKNIDLNKSIQIDFNITDISDYIDCGYMNNEIYVDYIERIFGSKLKADIKIDIEEIEKGLLFKNFDIKYVFTSKETGTRWRFATNKPKDLLVGNPVYESNPYRKCLSKNRLENEIIKYFNN
;
A
#
# COMPACT_ATOMS: atom_id res chain seq x y z
N MET A 1 30.58 71.35 18.17
CA MET A 1 31.24 70.04 18.14
C MET A 1 30.85 69.27 19.40
N PRO A 2 30.69 67.93 19.36
CA PRO A 2 29.71 67.14 18.63
C PRO A 2 28.51 66.74 19.52
N ARG A 3 27.40 66.35 18.88
CA ARG A 3 26.14 65.92 19.50
C ARG A 3 26.15 64.40 19.55
N ASN A 4 26.24 63.81 20.74
CA ASN A 4 26.28 62.35 20.92
C ASN A 4 24.88 61.76 20.70
N TYR A 5 24.71 61.01 19.62
CA TYR A 5 23.51 60.20 19.39
C TYR A 5 23.71 58.83 20.05
N ILE A 6 22.95 58.56 21.10
CA ILE A 6 22.88 57.23 21.72
C ILE A 6 21.95 56.39 20.84
N PHE A 7 22.53 55.44 20.09
CA PHE A 7 21.78 54.41 19.39
C PHE A 7 21.42 53.29 20.38
N THR A 8 20.18 53.25 20.82
CA THR A 8 19.61 52.09 21.51
C THR A 8 19.22 51.04 20.48
N ILE A 9 20.03 49.98 20.36
CA ILE A 9 19.66 48.78 19.58
C ILE A 9 18.81 47.91 20.51
N SER A 10 17.49 47.92 20.31
CA SER A 10 16.59 46.93 20.90
C SER A 10 16.78 45.61 20.15
N LEU A 11 17.43 44.64 20.82
CA LEU A 11 17.50 43.27 20.37
C LEU A 11 16.13 42.61 20.58
N PHE A 12 15.29 42.61 19.54
CA PHE A 12 14.08 41.79 19.50
C PHE A 12 14.50 40.32 19.37
N LEU A 13 14.55 39.61 20.51
CA LEU A 13 14.55 38.16 20.52
C LEU A 13 13.17 37.71 20.04
N PHE A 14 13.05 37.38 18.76
CA PHE A 14 11.93 36.59 18.26
C PHE A 14 12.05 35.20 18.91
N LEU A 15 11.40 35.02 20.06
CA LEU A 15 10.96 33.70 20.49
C LEU A 15 9.91 33.27 19.46
N GLY A 16 10.37 32.66 18.37
CA GLY A 16 9.52 31.77 17.61
C GLY A 16 9.05 30.71 18.59
N CYS A 17 7.82 30.85 19.10
CA CYS A 17 7.07 29.69 19.51
C CYS A 17 6.84 28.91 18.22
N ASP A 18 7.81 28.08 17.84
CA ASP A 18 7.52 26.96 16.95
C ASP A 18 6.38 26.21 17.64
N VAL A 19 5.22 26.21 16.99
CA VAL A 19 4.05 25.46 17.46
C VAL A 19 4.58 24.05 17.64
N GLN A 20 4.67 23.60 18.89
CA GLN A 20 5.22 22.29 19.22
C GLN A 20 4.55 21.28 18.30
N GLU A 21 5.33 20.74 17.35
CA GLU A 21 4.86 19.81 16.34
C GLU A 21 4.07 18.75 17.08
N SER A 22 2.77 18.66 16.81
CA SER A 22 1.85 17.82 17.56
C SER A 22 2.50 16.44 17.71
N ASN A 23 2.56 15.92 18.94
CA ASN A 23 3.09 14.59 19.22
C ASN A 23 2.36 13.56 18.34
N ASN A 24 2.88 13.28 17.14
CA ASN A 24 2.21 12.39 16.20
C ASN A 24 2.43 10.97 16.70
N ILE A 25 1.37 10.37 17.23
CA ILE A 25 1.41 9.04 17.81
C ILE A 25 1.02 8.03 16.73
N TYR A 26 1.98 7.20 16.33
CA TYR A 26 1.72 6.10 15.43
C TYR A 26 1.17 4.88 16.20
N THR A 27 0.07 4.31 15.70
CA THR A 27 -0.49 3.06 16.21
C THR A 27 -0.43 2.00 15.10
N PRO A 28 0.28 0.87 15.27
CA PRO A 28 0.34 -0.15 14.24
C PRO A 28 -0.99 -0.87 14.06
N PRO A 29 -1.24 -1.45 12.87
CA PRO A 29 -2.40 -2.30 12.65
C PRO A 29 -2.30 -3.57 13.49
N ASN A 30 -3.46 -4.16 13.76
CA ASN A 30 -3.54 -5.47 14.40
C ASN A 30 -2.89 -6.54 13.53
N THR A 31 -2.56 -7.68 14.13
CA THR A 31 -1.98 -8.82 13.41
C THR A 31 -2.90 -9.25 12.27
N ALA A 32 -2.35 -9.41 11.07
CA ALA A 32 -3.12 -9.87 9.91
C ALA A 32 -3.61 -11.30 10.12
N GLU A 33 -4.88 -11.56 9.81
CA GLU A 33 -5.36 -12.92 9.62
C GLU A 33 -4.68 -13.54 8.38
N HIS A 34 -4.32 -14.81 8.50
CA HIS A 34 -3.74 -15.55 7.38
C HIS A 34 -4.81 -15.84 6.33
N PHE A 35 -4.56 -15.41 5.09
CA PHE A 35 -5.40 -15.66 3.94
C PHE A 35 -5.04 -16.98 3.25
N ASN A 36 -6.02 -17.83 2.95
CA ASN A 36 -5.78 -19.02 2.12
C ASN A 36 -5.73 -18.64 0.64
N ASN A 37 -4.54 -18.46 0.09
CA ASN A 37 -4.29 -18.10 -1.31
C ASN A 37 -4.20 -19.29 -2.28
N LYS A 38 -4.63 -20.49 -1.84
CA LYS A 38 -4.72 -21.67 -2.69
C LYS A 38 -6.08 -21.71 -3.39
N PHE A 39 -6.07 -22.10 -4.66
CA PHE A 39 -7.32 -22.38 -5.38
C PHE A 39 -7.77 -23.81 -5.09
N GLU A 40 -9.08 -24.04 -5.20
CA GLU A 40 -9.63 -25.39 -5.19
C GLU A 40 -9.06 -26.18 -6.39
N PRO A 41 -8.66 -27.45 -6.20
CA PRO A 41 -8.04 -28.24 -7.25
C PRO A 41 -9.07 -28.58 -8.34
N LYS A 42 -9.07 -27.77 -9.41
CA LYS A 42 -9.93 -27.92 -10.59
C LYS A 42 -9.10 -27.73 -11.86
N ILE A 43 -9.34 -28.59 -12.85
CA ILE A 43 -8.81 -28.41 -14.21
C ILE A 43 -9.80 -27.54 -14.98
N PHE A 44 -9.30 -26.45 -15.56
CA PHE A 44 -10.09 -25.53 -16.35
C PHE A 44 -9.84 -25.75 -17.83
N ASN A 45 -10.92 -25.85 -18.61
CA ASN A 45 -10.82 -25.94 -20.07
C ASN A 45 -10.57 -24.57 -20.71
N THR A 46 -10.33 -24.53 -22.03
CA THR A 46 -10.02 -23.31 -22.76
C THR A 46 -11.09 -22.23 -22.66
N GLU A 47 -12.37 -22.59 -22.65
CA GLU A 47 -13.49 -21.64 -22.55
C GLU A 47 -13.54 -21.01 -21.15
N GLU A 48 -13.44 -21.81 -20.10
CA GLU A 48 -13.39 -21.33 -18.72
C GLU A 48 -12.18 -20.42 -18.48
N ILE A 49 -11.00 -20.78 -19.01
CA ILE A 49 -9.78 -19.96 -18.95
C ILE A 49 -10.01 -18.62 -19.64
N ASN A 50 -10.68 -18.59 -20.79
CA ASN A 50 -10.96 -17.35 -21.51
C ASN A 50 -11.92 -16.45 -20.72
N ILE A 51 -12.95 -17.02 -20.07
CA ILE A 51 -13.86 -16.28 -19.19
C ILE A 51 -13.09 -15.66 -18.01
N ILE A 52 -12.22 -16.44 -17.36
CA ILE A 52 -11.36 -15.95 -16.27
C ILE A 52 -10.48 -14.79 -16.77
N LYS A 53 -9.87 -14.95 -17.95
CA LYS A 53 -9.02 -13.91 -18.53
C LYS A 53 -9.80 -12.62 -18.77
N LEU A 54 -11.01 -12.70 -19.32
CA LEU A 54 -11.87 -11.53 -19.55
C LEU A 54 -12.25 -10.82 -18.25
N LYS A 55 -12.66 -11.57 -17.21
CA LYS A 55 -12.97 -11.00 -15.89
C LYS A 55 -11.77 -10.29 -15.28
N LEU A 56 -10.59 -10.90 -15.36
CA LEU A 56 -9.34 -10.31 -14.86
C LEU A 56 -8.90 -9.09 -15.69
N GLN A 57 -9.12 -9.08 -17.01
CA GLN A 57 -8.85 -7.94 -17.89
C GLN A 57 -9.72 -6.73 -17.52
N GLU A 58 -11.02 -6.95 -17.36
CA GLU A 58 -11.97 -5.93 -16.93
C GLU A 58 -11.59 -5.38 -15.57
N PHE A 59 -11.39 -6.27 -14.59
CA PHE A 59 -11.03 -5.89 -13.23
C PHE A 59 -9.71 -5.11 -13.13
N ALA A 60 -8.68 -5.53 -13.87
CA ALA A 60 -7.39 -4.85 -13.88
C ALA A 60 -7.36 -3.61 -14.79
N GLY A 61 -8.43 -3.33 -15.55
CA GLY A 61 -8.47 -2.26 -16.55
C GLY A 61 -7.45 -2.45 -17.68
N LYS A 62 -7.17 -3.71 -18.08
CA LYS A 62 -6.12 -4.05 -19.05
C LYS A 62 -6.69 -4.76 -20.27
N LYS A 63 -6.26 -4.30 -21.46
CA LYS A 63 -6.72 -4.87 -22.74
C LYS A 63 -6.27 -6.33 -22.94
N ASN A 64 -5.06 -6.67 -22.52
CA ASN A 64 -4.49 -8.01 -22.65
C ASN A 64 -3.79 -8.39 -21.34
N ILE A 65 -4.00 -9.63 -20.91
CA ILE A 65 -3.28 -10.24 -19.79
C ILE A 65 -2.70 -11.58 -20.25
N ASP A 66 -1.54 -11.89 -19.72
CA ASP A 66 -0.86 -13.16 -19.88
C ASP A 66 -0.79 -13.80 -18.50
N LEU A 67 -1.50 -14.91 -18.29
CA LEU A 67 -1.59 -15.58 -16.99
C LEU A 67 -0.24 -16.13 -16.51
N ASN A 68 0.73 -16.32 -17.41
CA ASN A 68 2.10 -16.70 -17.06
C ASN A 68 2.93 -15.53 -16.52
N LYS A 69 2.40 -14.31 -16.57
CA LYS A 69 3.07 -13.08 -16.12
C LYS A 69 2.30 -12.45 -14.98
N SER A 70 2.97 -11.54 -14.27
CA SER A 70 2.32 -10.77 -13.23
C SER A 70 1.29 -9.79 -13.81
N ILE A 71 0.07 -9.84 -13.29
CA ILE A 71 -1.00 -8.91 -13.61
C ILE A 71 -0.90 -7.74 -12.64
N GLN A 72 -0.44 -6.59 -13.15
CA GLN A 72 -0.35 -5.37 -12.35
C GLN A 72 -1.68 -4.63 -12.31
N ILE A 73 -2.04 -4.13 -11.13
CA ILE A 73 -3.18 -3.25 -10.85
C ILE A 73 -2.64 -1.96 -10.23
N ASP A 74 -3.10 -0.84 -10.76
CA ASP A 74 -2.92 0.48 -10.16
C ASP A 74 -4.25 0.86 -9.47
N PHE A 75 -4.19 1.25 -8.20
CA PHE A 75 -5.39 1.63 -7.46
C PHE A 75 -5.64 3.13 -7.56
N ASN A 76 -6.92 3.51 -7.52
CA ASN A 76 -7.28 4.90 -7.29
C ASN A 76 -6.94 5.29 -5.85
N ILE A 77 -6.63 6.57 -5.67
CA ILE A 77 -6.20 7.13 -4.37
C ILE A 77 -7.26 6.90 -3.29
N THR A 78 -8.53 7.08 -3.63
CA THR A 78 -9.67 6.91 -2.73
C THR A 78 -9.81 5.50 -2.17
N ASP A 79 -9.19 4.52 -2.82
CA ASP A 79 -9.43 3.11 -2.52
C ASP A 79 -8.25 2.50 -1.74
N ILE A 80 -7.14 3.22 -1.54
CA ILE A 80 -5.92 2.62 -0.97
C ILE A 80 -6.16 2.02 0.43
N SER A 81 -6.85 2.77 1.29
CA SER A 81 -7.18 2.31 2.66
C SER A 81 -8.15 1.13 2.69
N ASP A 82 -8.83 0.82 1.59
CA ASP A 82 -9.68 -0.37 1.47
C ASP A 82 -8.89 -1.66 1.24
N TYR A 83 -7.69 -1.57 0.67
CA TYR A 83 -6.88 -2.73 0.30
C TYR A 83 -5.75 -3.02 1.27
N ILE A 84 -5.22 -1.99 1.93
CA ILE A 84 -4.06 -2.13 2.82
C ILE A 84 -4.32 -1.47 4.16
N ASP A 85 -3.72 -2.03 5.20
CA ASP A 85 -3.74 -1.46 6.54
C ASP A 85 -2.30 -1.15 6.96
N CYS A 86 -2.04 0.12 7.22
CA CYS A 86 -0.77 0.56 7.79
C CYS A 86 -0.94 1.21 9.16
N GLY A 87 -2.06 0.94 9.84
CA GLY A 87 -2.38 1.51 11.14
C GLY A 87 -2.85 2.96 11.05
N TYR A 88 -2.58 3.72 12.11
CA TYR A 88 -3.05 5.08 12.29
C TYR A 88 -1.92 6.03 12.64
N MET A 89 -2.05 7.28 12.21
CA MET A 89 -1.33 8.42 12.78
C MET A 89 -2.32 9.27 13.56
N ASN A 90 -2.14 9.35 14.88
CA ASN A 90 -3.14 9.88 15.79
C ASN A 90 -4.49 9.16 15.58
N ASN A 91 -5.51 9.89 15.13
CA ASN A 91 -6.86 9.36 14.86
C ASN A 91 -7.15 9.21 13.36
N GLU A 92 -6.15 9.36 12.48
CA GLU A 92 -6.29 9.28 11.02
C GLU A 92 -5.66 7.98 10.50
N ILE A 93 -6.29 7.33 9.52
CA ILE A 93 -5.72 6.15 8.86
C ILE A 93 -4.39 6.54 8.23
N TYR A 94 -3.35 5.75 8.47
CA TYR A 94 -1.99 6.17 8.15
C TYR A 94 -1.76 6.40 6.66
N VAL A 95 -2.36 5.59 5.78
CA VAL A 95 -2.23 5.78 4.33
C VAL A 95 -2.95 7.04 3.84
N ASP A 96 -4.05 7.43 4.49
CA ASP A 96 -4.79 8.65 4.19
C ASP A 96 -4.02 9.88 4.68
N TYR A 97 -3.41 9.78 5.86
CA TYR A 97 -2.46 10.78 6.38
C TYR A 97 -1.32 11.04 5.39
N ILE A 98 -0.72 9.98 4.83
CA ILE A 98 0.35 10.10 3.83
C ILE A 98 -0.18 10.70 2.52
N GLU A 99 -1.36 10.29 2.05
CA GLU A 99 -1.97 10.87 0.86
C GLU A 99 -2.16 12.38 1.02
N ARG A 100 -2.77 12.82 2.13
CA ARG A 100 -3.10 14.22 2.37
C ARG A 100 -1.88 15.14 2.39
N ILE A 101 -0.75 14.66 2.91
CA ILE A 101 0.45 15.49 3.10
C ILE A 101 1.40 15.35 1.91
N PHE A 102 1.66 14.13 1.45
CA PHE A 102 2.74 13.83 0.50
C PHE A 102 2.24 13.31 -0.84
N GLY A 103 0.93 13.07 -0.98
CA GLY A 103 0.37 12.25 -2.03
C GLY A 103 0.86 10.80 -1.96
N SER A 104 0.08 9.89 -2.53
CA SER A 104 0.38 8.47 -2.47
C SER A 104 -0.06 7.71 -3.72
N LYS A 105 0.45 6.50 -3.84
CA LYS A 105 0.07 5.54 -4.88
C LYS A 105 0.21 4.12 -4.35
N LEU A 106 -0.77 3.27 -4.67
CA LEU A 106 -0.67 1.84 -4.45
C LEU A 106 -0.61 1.11 -5.80
N LYS A 107 0.26 0.10 -5.87
CA LYS A 107 0.28 -0.92 -6.93
C LYS A 107 0.17 -2.30 -6.32
N ALA A 108 -0.51 -3.21 -7.02
CA ALA A 108 -0.46 -4.63 -6.74
C ALA A 108 0.00 -5.41 -7.97
N ASP A 109 0.89 -6.36 -7.79
CA ASP A 109 1.29 -7.32 -8.82
C ASP A 109 0.79 -8.71 -8.41
N ILE A 110 -0.17 -9.24 -9.16
CA ILE A 110 -0.76 -10.56 -8.94
C ILE A 110 0.01 -11.58 -9.78
N LYS A 111 0.59 -12.60 -9.15
CA LYS A 111 1.20 -13.73 -9.83
C LYS A 111 0.37 -14.97 -9.54
N ILE A 112 -0.05 -15.64 -10.60
CA ILE A 112 -0.85 -16.87 -10.51
C ILE A 112 0.07 -18.04 -10.85
N ASP A 113 0.07 -19.06 -10.01
CA ASP A 113 0.77 -20.31 -10.25
C ASP A 113 -0.15 -21.28 -11.00
N ILE A 114 0.25 -21.60 -12.24
CA ILE A 114 -0.52 -22.45 -13.15
C ILE A 114 0.34 -23.61 -13.63
N GLU A 115 -0.31 -24.76 -13.80
CA GLU A 115 0.27 -25.97 -14.37
C GLU A 115 -0.51 -26.39 -15.60
N GLU A 116 0.21 -26.62 -16.70
CA GLU A 116 -0.36 -27.20 -17.92
C GLU A 116 -0.57 -28.70 -17.73
N ILE A 117 -1.78 -29.17 -18.00
CA ILE A 117 -2.16 -30.59 -17.95
C ILE A 117 -2.78 -30.94 -19.31
N GLU A 118 -2.71 -32.19 -19.73
CA GLU A 118 -3.18 -32.66 -21.06
C GLU A 118 -4.57 -32.15 -21.50
N LYS A 119 -5.45 -31.82 -20.54
CA LYS A 119 -6.83 -31.38 -20.80
C LYS A 119 -7.15 -29.94 -20.35
N GLY A 120 -6.16 -29.12 -20.00
CA GLY A 120 -6.39 -27.74 -19.57
C GLY A 120 -5.32 -27.16 -18.66
N LEU A 121 -5.72 -26.20 -17.81
CA LEU A 121 -4.85 -25.60 -16.81
C LEU A 121 -5.33 -25.93 -15.40
N LEU A 122 -4.40 -26.24 -14.51
CA LEU A 122 -4.62 -26.31 -13.08
C LEU A 122 -4.07 -25.05 -12.42
N PHE A 123 -4.93 -24.32 -11.73
CA PHE A 123 -4.54 -23.16 -10.93
C PHE A 123 -4.21 -23.62 -9.51
N LYS A 124 -2.98 -23.37 -9.03
CA LYS A 124 -2.52 -23.89 -7.73
C LYS A 124 -2.74 -22.88 -6.62
N ASN A 125 -2.17 -21.70 -6.79
CA ASN A 125 -2.21 -20.60 -5.82
C ASN A 125 -1.95 -19.28 -6.53
N PHE A 126 -2.02 -18.19 -5.78
CA PHE A 126 -1.58 -16.89 -6.25
C PHE A 126 -0.86 -16.12 -5.14
N ASP A 127 0.04 -15.23 -5.55
CA ASP A 127 0.72 -14.29 -4.67
C ASP A 127 0.42 -12.87 -5.12
N ILE A 128 0.07 -11.99 -4.19
CA ILE A 128 -0.07 -10.56 -4.45
C ILE A 128 1.04 -9.80 -3.75
N LYS A 129 1.78 -9.01 -4.52
CA LYS A 129 2.80 -8.09 -4.01
C LYS A 129 2.29 -6.67 -4.10
N TYR A 130 2.34 -5.95 -2.98
CA TYR A 130 1.93 -4.56 -2.89
C TYR A 130 3.15 -3.64 -2.89
N VAL A 131 3.03 -2.49 -3.56
CA VAL A 131 3.98 -1.39 -3.51
C VAL A 131 3.19 -0.11 -3.23
N PHE A 132 3.13 0.29 -1.97
CA PHE A 132 2.64 1.60 -1.57
C PHE A 132 3.78 2.62 -1.66
N THR A 133 3.52 3.80 -2.21
CA THR A 133 4.53 4.82 -2.47
C THR A 133 4.03 6.17 -2.01
N SER A 134 4.81 6.85 -1.16
CA SER A 134 4.64 8.29 -0.91
C SER A 134 5.19 9.05 -2.11
N LYS A 135 4.39 9.91 -2.75
CA LYS A 135 4.75 10.56 -4.02
C LYS A 135 5.84 11.61 -3.83
N GLU A 136 5.71 12.47 -2.81
CA GLU A 136 6.68 13.52 -2.54
C GLU A 136 8.05 12.97 -2.14
N THR A 137 8.08 12.03 -1.20
CA THR A 137 9.35 11.49 -0.69
C THR A 137 9.92 10.36 -1.56
N GLY A 138 9.11 9.79 -2.45
CA GLY A 138 9.46 8.60 -3.24
C GLY A 138 9.60 7.32 -2.42
N THR A 139 9.34 7.36 -1.10
CA THR A 139 9.47 6.21 -0.19
C THR A 139 8.53 5.09 -0.61
N ARG A 140 9.07 3.85 -0.76
CA ARG A 140 8.31 2.68 -1.22
C ARG A 140 8.20 1.61 -0.14
N TRP A 141 6.97 1.26 0.18
CA TRP A 141 6.58 0.22 1.11
C TRP A 141 6.17 -1.02 0.33
N ARG A 142 7.00 -2.07 0.42
CA ARG A 142 6.80 -3.32 -0.33
C ARG A 142 6.47 -4.46 0.62
N PHE A 143 5.32 -5.09 0.43
CA PHE A 143 4.85 -6.22 1.23
C PHE A 143 4.03 -7.17 0.35
N ALA A 144 3.57 -8.29 0.89
CA ALA A 144 2.77 -9.25 0.15
C ALA A 144 1.66 -9.85 1.02
N THR A 145 0.70 -10.51 0.39
CA THR A 145 -0.29 -11.34 1.08
C THR A 145 0.41 -12.26 2.09
N ASN A 146 -0.13 -12.35 3.31
CA ASN A 146 0.43 -13.11 4.44
C ASN A 146 1.86 -12.73 4.87
N LYS A 147 2.43 -11.65 4.33
CA LYS A 147 3.80 -11.20 4.59
C LYS A 147 3.78 -9.70 4.91
N PRO A 148 3.26 -9.32 6.10
CA PRO A 148 3.31 -7.94 6.56
C PRO A 148 4.76 -7.47 6.68
N LYS A 149 4.98 -6.16 6.56
CA LYS A 149 6.34 -5.60 6.63
C LYS A 149 6.40 -4.32 7.44
N ASP A 150 7.41 -4.24 8.30
CA ASP A 150 7.83 -3.02 8.97
C ASP A 150 8.79 -2.22 8.09
N LEU A 151 8.55 -0.93 7.97
CA LEU A 151 9.28 -0.02 7.10
C LEU A 151 9.77 1.19 7.87
N LEU A 152 11.05 1.50 7.69
CA LEU A 152 11.69 2.65 8.31
C LEU A 152 11.25 3.94 7.60
N VAL A 153 10.77 4.92 8.38
CA VAL A 153 10.48 6.28 7.90
C VAL A 153 11.67 7.18 8.20
N GLY A 154 12.09 7.98 7.22
CA GLY A 154 13.32 8.78 7.30
C GLY A 154 13.29 10.00 8.23
N ASN A 155 12.10 10.44 8.65
CA ASN A 155 11.92 11.50 9.64
C ASN A 155 10.80 11.12 10.62
N PRO A 156 11.04 10.20 11.56
CA PRO A 156 10.09 9.96 12.64
C PRO A 156 9.97 11.24 13.48
N VAL A 157 8.79 11.50 14.05
CA VAL A 157 8.69 12.52 15.12
C VAL A 157 9.71 12.17 16.21
N TYR A 158 10.35 13.19 16.78
CA TYR A 158 11.42 13.04 17.76
C TYR A 158 11.04 12.00 18.84
N GLU A 159 11.91 11.03 19.09
CA GLU A 159 11.72 9.90 20.03
C GLU A 159 10.64 8.85 19.66
N SER A 160 9.97 8.98 18.51
CA SER A 160 9.01 7.97 18.05
C SER A 160 9.70 6.79 17.35
N ASN A 161 9.15 5.58 17.52
CA ASN A 161 9.56 4.40 16.77
C ASN A 161 9.47 4.71 15.26
N PRO A 162 10.54 4.54 14.46
CA PRO A 162 10.53 4.90 13.04
C PRO A 162 9.89 3.84 12.13
N TYR A 163 9.51 2.68 12.68
CA TYR A 163 8.94 1.58 11.91
C TYR A 163 7.43 1.76 11.73
N ARG A 164 6.96 1.53 10.50
CA ARG A 164 5.54 1.51 10.13
C ARG A 164 5.25 0.15 9.50
N LYS A 165 4.27 -0.54 10.08
CA LYS A 165 3.85 -1.86 9.63
C LYS A 165 2.76 -1.67 8.59
N CYS A 166 2.89 -2.33 7.46
CA CYS A 166 1.81 -2.44 6.47
C CYS A 166 1.48 -3.90 6.19
N LEU A 167 0.19 -4.16 5.99
CA LEU A 167 -0.36 -5.47 5.68
C LEU A 167 -1.53 -5.36 4.70
N SER A 168 -1.84 -6.46 4.02
CA SER A 168 -3.02 -6.56 3.15
C SER A 168 -4.28 -6.72 4.00
N LYS A 169 -5.38 -6.07 3.59
CA LYS A 169 -6.73 -6.31 4.14
C LYS A 169 -7.43 -7.52 3.52
N ASN A 170 -6.75 -8.26 2.65
CA ASN A 170 -7.27 -9.41 1.92
C ASN A 170 -8.45 -9.09 0.97
N ARG A 171 -8.76 -7.81 0.74
CA ARG A 171 -9.88 -7.41 -0.13
C ARG A 171 -9.61 -7.80 -1.59
N LEU A 172 -8.42 -7.48 -2.10
CA LEU A 172 -8.04 -7.85 -3.47
C LEU A 172 -7.95 -9.37 -3.60
N GLU A 173 -7.37 -10.04 -2.61
CA GLU A 173 -7.25 -11.49 -2.57
C GLU A 173 -8.62 -12.18 -2.64
N ASN A 174 -9.60 -11.69 -1.87
CA ASN A 174 -10.98 -12.15 -1.92
C ASN A 174 -11.63 -11.91 -3.28
N GLU A 175 -11.40 -10.77 -3.92
CA GLU A 175 -11.93 -10.52 -5.27
C GLU A 175 -11.33 -11.48 -6.31
N ILE A 176 -10.01 -11.74 -6.25
CA ILE A 176 -9.35 -12.62 -7.21
C ILE A 176 -9.88 -14.06 -7.11
N ILE A 177 -10.03 -14.60 -5.90
CA ILE A 177 -10.52 -15.98 -5.72
C ILE A 177 -11.91 -16.21 -6.34
N LYS A 178 -12.80 -15.23 -6.29
CA LYS A 178 -14.16 -15.35 -6.86
C LYS A 178 -14.17 -15.64 -8.36
N TYR A 179 -13.12 -15.28 -9.09
CA TYR A 179 -13.04 -15.57 -10.52
C TYR A 179 -12.76 -17.04 -10.82
N PHE A 180 -12.25 -17.80 -9.84
CA PHE A 180 -11.87 -19.21 -9.98
C PHE A 180 -12.85 -20.17 -9.29
N ASN A 181 -13.63 -19.67 -8.33
CA ASN A 181 -14.69 -20.40 -7.66
C ASN A 181 -16.02 -20.18 -8.39
N ASN A 182 -16.25 -20.95 -9.46
CA ASN A 182 -17.60 -21.10 -10.04
C ASN A 182 -18.39 -22.16 -9.26
#